data_AF-A0A934IEW3-F1
#
_entry.id   AF-A0A934IEW3-F1
#
_cell.length_a   1.000
_cell.length_b   1.000
_cell.length_c   1.000
_cell.angle_alpha   90.00
_cell.angle_beta   90.00
_cell.angle_gamma   90.00
#
_symmetry.space_group_name_H-M   'P 1'
#
loop_
_entity.id
_entity.type
_entity.pdbx_description
1 polymer ?
#
loop_
_entity_poly.entity_id
_entity_poly.type
_entity_poly.pdbx_seq_one_letter_code
_entity_poly.pdbx_strand_id
1 'polypeptide(L)'
;MSIEESGTSVLPLWVEWVSALAPFATLVSAVIAGTIAVLSLAQRRRADAKAEWWRRFEWAADHVLDDDPHGQEVGVGTLLLLARSDLAHAEELELADATWGALLDEAAPTGGRPAGDAPRHRTTGEGDQLTAQSAPGVAVVTRAQVRAARARLEIAPRLGTTPAPWVRDVAGATDPGLPGR
;
A
#
# COMPACT_ATOMS: atom_id res chain seq x y z
N MET A 1 -6.70 87.75 3.63
CA MET A 1 -6.61 86.53 4.46
C MET A 1 -7.74 85.62 3.99
N SER A 2 -7.47 84.84 2.95
CA SER A 2 -8.46 83.95 2.32
C SER A 2 -8.41 82.61 3.04
N ILE A 3 -9.51 82.25 3.70
CA ILE A 3 -9.69 80.91 4.24
C ILE A 3 -10.18 80.06 3.07
N GLU A 4 -9.36 79.09 2.66
CA GLU A 4 -9.77 78.03 1.73
C GLU A 4 -10.98 77.32 2.33
N GLU A 5 -12.15 77.42 1.68
CA GLU A 5 -13.29 76.62 2.03
C GLU A 5 -12.93 75.14 1.84
N SER A 6 -12.87 74.44 2.97
CA SER A 6 -12.53 73.03 3.04
C SER A 6 -13.67 72.24 2.40
N GLY A 7 -13.51 71.86 1.13
CA GLY A 7 -14.45 71.01 0.41
C GLY A 7 -14.64 69.69 1.14
N THR A 8 -15.74 69.56 1.87
CA THR A 8 -16.14 68.31 2.53
C THR A 8 -16.70 67.40 1.46
N SER A 9 -15.85 66.58 0.85
CA SER A 9 -16.26 65.59 -0.13
C SER A 9 -17.06 64.48 0.56
N VAL A 10 -18.39 64.60 0.50
CA VAL A 10 -19.33 63.58 0.97
C VAL A 10 -19.22 62.36 0.06
N LEU A 11 -18.91 61.19 0.62
CA LEU A 11 -18.81 59.96 -0.16
C LEU A 11 -20.18 59.59 -0.75
N PRO A 12 -20.22 58.91 -1.91
CA PRO A 12 -21.46 58.38 -2.45
C PRO A 12 -22.13 57.41 -1.46
N LEU A 13 -23.46 57.48 -1.32
CA LEU A 13 -24.24 56.63 -0.42
C LEU A 13 -23.93 55.13 -0.52
N TRP A 14 -23.63 54.62 -1.72
CA TRP A 14 -23.28 53.21 -1.91
C TRP A 14 -21.95 52.82 -1.24
N VAL A 15 -20.99 53.76 -1.12
CA VAL A 15 -19.70 53.53 -0.46
C VAL A 15 -19.91 53.34 1.03
N GLU A 16 -20.80 54.12 1.64
CA GLU A 16 -21.12 54.02 3.07
C GLU A 16 -21.69 52.63 3.43
N TRP A 17 -22.60 52.09 2.61
CA TRP A 17 -23.12 50.74 2.76
C TRP A 17 -22.03 49.66 2.67
N VAL A 18 -21.08 49.80 1.74
CA VAL A 18 -19.97 48.85 1.57
C VAL A 18 -18.98 48.94 2.73
N SER A 19 -18.64 50.15 3.17
CA SER A 19 -17.72 50.37 4.28
C SER A 19 -18.28 49.85 5.60
N ALA A 20 -19.60 49.97 5.83
CA ALA A 20 -20.26 49.38 6.99
C ALA A 20 -20.14 47.84 7.03
N LEU A 21 -19.98 47.20 5.88
CA LEU A 21 -19.84 45.75 5.75
C LEU A 21 -18.37 45.27 5.81
N ALA A 22 -17.39 46.17 5.78
CA ALA A 22 -15.97 45.81 5.72
C ALA A 22 -15.47 44.94 6.91
N PRO A 23 -15.88 45.18 8.17
CA PRO A 23 -15.50 44.30 9.28
C PRO A 23 -16.05 42.87 9.11
N PHE A 24 -17.27 42.74 8.58
CA PHE A 24 -17.89 41.43 8.31
C PHE A 24 -17.18 40.71 7.17
N ALA A 25 -16.81 41.42 6.09
CA ALA A 25 -16.02 40.85 5.01
C ALA A 25 -14.67 40.32 5.52
N THR A 26 -14.02 41.06 6.42
CA THR A 26 -12.79 40.61 7.09
C THR A 26 -13.01 39.36 7.93
N LEU A 27 -14.08 39.32 8.73
CA LEU A 27 -14.42 38.16 9.55
C LEU A 27 -14.71 36.92 8.70
N VAL A 28 -15.51 37.05 7.64
CA VAL A 28 -15.81 35.97 6.69
C VAL A 28 -14.53 35.46 6.03
N SER A 29 -13.67 36.38 5.58
CA SER A 29 -12.37 36.02 4.98
C SER A 29 -11.49 35.26 5.97
N ALA A 30 -11.44 35.69 7.22
CA ALA A 30 -10.68 35.01 8.28
C ALA A 30 -11.23 33.60 8.57
N VAL A 31 -12.55 33.43 8.59
CA VAL A 31 -13.19 32.11 8.78
C VAL A 31 -12.89 31.18 7.60
N ILE A 32 -12.97 31.68 6.37
CA ILE A 32 -12.64 30.90 5.17
C ILE A 32 -11.16 30.50 5.19
N ALA A 33 -10.26 31.44 5.46
CA ALA A 33 -8.83 31.16 5.57
C ALA A 33 -8.54 30.11 6.67
N GLY A 34 -9.16 30.26 7.85
CA GLY A 34 -9.02 29.31 8.96
C GLY A 34 -9.53 27.91 8.60
N THR A 35 -10.69 27.80 7.96
CA THR A 35 -11.24 26.50 7.54
C THR A 35 -10.37 25.81 6.50
N ILE A 36 -9.90 26.53 5.48
CA ILE A 36 -8.96 26.00 4.48
C ILE A 36 -7.67 25.53 5.15
N ALA A 37 -7.12 26.30 6.09
CA ALA A 37 -5.89 25.92 6.80
C ALA A 37 -6.06 24.61 7.59
N VAL A 38 -7.18 24.43 8.29
CA VAL A 38 -7.48 23.20 9.04
C VAL A 38 -7.65 22.01 8.09
N LEU A 39 -8.41 22.17 7.01
CA LEU A 39 -8.61 21.11 6.01
C LEU A 39 -7.30 20.70 5.33
N SER A 40 -6.48 21.68 4.96
CA SER A 40 -5.17 21.46 4.36
C SER A 40 -4.23 20.69 5.30
N LEU A 41 -4.20 21.05 6.58
CA LEU A 41 -3.38 20.33 7.56
C LEU A 41 -3.84 18.88 7.75
N ALA A 42 -5.16 18.64 7.77
CA ALA A 42 -5.71 17.29 7.86
C ALA A 42 -5.42 16.45 6.60
N GLN A 43 -5.49 17.05 5.42
CA GLN A 43 -5.12 16.40 4.15
C GLN A 43 -3.62 16.06 4.15
N ARG A 44 -2.76 17.01 4.54
CA ARG A 44 -1.31 16.81 4.59
C ARG A 44 -0.91 15.68 5.54
N ARG A 45 -1.50 15.62 6.75
CA ARG A 45 -1.24 14.51 7.69
C ARG A 45 -1.58 13.14 7.10
N ARG A 46 -2.69 13.03 6.37
CA ARG A 46 -3.07 11.77 5.69
C ARG A 46 -2.11 11.44 4.55
N ALA A 47 -1.72 12.43 3.76
CA ALA A 47 -0.76 12.25 2.68
C ALA A 47 0.62 11.81 3.20
N ASP A 48 1.11 12.44 4.27
CA ASP A 48 2.39 12.09 4.90
C ASP A 48 2.35 10.67 5.49
N ALA A 49 1.24 10.29 6.14
CA ALA A 49 1.05 8.94 6.64
C ALA A 49 1.05 7.89 5.50
N LYS A 50 0.44 8.22 4.36
CA LYS A 50 0.42 7.34 3.18
C LYS A 50 1.80 7.24 2.52
N ALA A 51 2.54 8.34 2.42
CA ALA A 51 3.89 8.35 1.89
C ALA A 51 4.84 7.50 2.74
N GLU A 52 4.73 7.60 4.07
CA GLU A 52 5.52 6.78 4.98
C GLU A 52 5.12 5.30 4.92
N TRP A 53 3.83 5.01 4.76
CA TRP A 53 3.36 3.64 4.50
C TRP A 53 4.00 3.07 3.22
N TRP A 54 4.00 3.84 2.13
CA TRP A 54 4.60 3.42 0.85
C TRP A 54 6.11 3.17 0.97
N ARG A 55 6.84 4.06 1.64
CA ARG A 55 8.27 3.88 1.89
C ARG A 55 8.58 2.60 2.65
N ARG A 56 7.75 2.24 3.64
CA ARG A 56 7.89 0.97 4.38
C ARG A 56 7.48 -0.24 3.56
N PHE A 57 6.48 -0.07 2.70
CA PHE A 57 6.06 -1.11 1.75
C PHE A 57 7.18 -1.44 0.78
N GLU A 58 7.81 -0.43 0.16
CA GLU A 58 8.96 -0.61 -0.75
C GLU A 58 10.10 -1.35 -0.06
N TRP A 59 10.51 -0.92 1.13
CA TRP A 59 11.57 -1.60 1.89
C TRP A 59 11.23 -3.06 2.18
N ALA A 60 10.00 -3.33 2.61
CA ALA A 60 9.57 -4.67 2.95
C ALA A 60 9.42 -5.56 1.70
N ALA A 61 8.94 -5.00 0.59
CA ALA A 61 8.82 -5.70 -0.68
C ALA A 61 10.19 -6.07 -1.26
N ASP A 62 11.16 -5.14 -1.20
CA ASP A 62 12.55 -5.39 -1.59
C ASP A 62 13.13 -6.59 -0.82
N HIS A 63 12.91 -6.63 0.50
CA HIS A 63 13.38 -7.75 1.34
C HIS A 63 12.66 -9.06 1.06
N VAL A 64 11.38 -9.04 0.66
CA VAL A 64 10.64 -10.27 0.28
C VAL A 64 11.14 -10.84 -1.04
N LEU A 65 11.64 -10.00 -1.93
CA LEU A 65 12.09 -10.38 -3.27
C LEU A 65 13.60 -10.62 -3.36
N ASP A 66 14.36 -10.36 -2.30
CA ASP A 66 15.79 -10.65 -2.20
C ASP A 66 16.04 -12.15 -1.95
N ASP A 67 17.25 -12.63 -2.23
CA ASP A 67 17.64 -14.03 -2.08
C ASP A 67 18.01 -14.42 -0.62
N ASP A 68 18.09 -13.45 0.31
CA ASP A 68 18.39 -13.69 1.73
C ASP A 68 17.17 -14.24 2.49
N PRO A 69 17.16 -15.51 2.94
CA PRO A 69 16.00 -16.09 3.60
C PRO A 69 15.62 -15.39 4.91
N HIS A 70 16.59 -14.80 5.63
CA HIS A 70 16.31 -14.08 6.86
C HIS A 70 15.66 -12.72 6.58
N GLY A 71 16.20 -11.98 5.61
CA GLY A 71 15.60 -10.76 5.06
C GLY A 71 14.17 -10.99 4.60
N GLN A 72 13.91 -12.05 3.83
CA GLN A 72 12.56 -12.40 3.38
C GLN A 72 11.58 -12.61 4.53
N GLU A 73 11.95 -13.33 5.59
CA GLU A 73 11.09 -13.51 6.76
C GLU A 73 10.70 -12.19 7.43
N VAL A 74 11.67 -11.28 7.57
CA VAL A 74 11.47 -9.94 8.15
C VAL A 74 10.60 -9.08 7.22
N GLY A 75 10.86 -9.14 5.91
CA GLY A 75 10.08 -8.47 4.87
C GLY A 75 8.61 -8.90 4.91
N VAL A 76 8.34 -10.21 4.91
CA VAL A 76 6.99 -10.77 4.99
C VAL A 76 6.30 -10.31 6.29
N GLY A 77 7.00 -10.36 7.42
CA GLY A 77 6.45 -9.89 8.69
C GLY A 77 6.09 -8.41 8.69
N THR A 78 6.91 -7.58 8.05
CA THR A 78 6.68 -6.14 7.92
C THR A 78 5.53 -5.83 6.96
N LEU A 79 5.46 -6.51 5.81
CA LEU A 79 4.33 -6.40 4.89
C LEU A 79 3.02 -6.78 5.56
N LEU A 80 2.98 -7.86 6.35
CA LEU A 80 1.77 -8.23 7.10
C LEU A 80 1.37 -7.19 8.14
N LEU A 81 2.33 -6.51 8.77
CA LEU A 81 2.02 -5.39 9.67
C LEU A 81 1.42 -4.21 8.90
N LEU A 82 2.00 -3.85 7.76
CA LEU A 82 1.53 -2.75 6.90
C LEU A 82 0.13 -3.04 6.35
N ALA A 83 -0.11 -4.27 5.93
CA ALA A 83 -1.38 -4.69 5.34
C ALA A 83 -2.51 -4.84 6.38
N ARG A 84 -2.17 -5.02 7.67
CA ARG A 84 -3.15 -4.92 8.76
C ARG A 84 -3.55 -3.49 9.08
N SER A 85 -2.73 -2.50 8.77
CA SER A 85 -2.99 -1.10 9.12
C SER A 85 -4.24 -0.55 8.41
N ASP A 86 -4.85 0.47 9.00
CA ASP A 86 -6.01 1.19 8.42
C ASP A 86 -5.64 1.99 7.16
N LEU A 87 -4.33 2.14 6.87
CA LEU A 87 -3.84 2.80 5.67
C LEU A 87 -3.82 1.86 4.45
N ALA A 88 -3.90 0.55 4.66
CA ALA A 88 -3.95 -0.45 3.58
C ALA A 88 -5.41 -0.64 3.12
N HIS A 89 -5.75 0.06 2.03
CA HIS A 89 -7.01 -0.09 1.32
C HIS A 89 -6.88 -1.25 0.33
N ALA A 90 -7.95 -1.56 -0.40
CA ALA A 90 -8.00 -2.72 -1.29
C ALA A 90 -6.82 -2.78 -2.28
N GLU A 91 -6.50 -1.65 -2.92
CA GLU A 91 -5.38 -1.54 -3.88
C GLU A 91 -4.03 -1.89 -3.24
N GLU A 92 -3.78 -1.44 -2.00
CA GLU A 92 -2.54 -1.78 -1.29
C GLU A 92 -2.48 -3.24 -0.86
N LEU A 93 -3.62 -3.83 -0.52
CA LEU A 93 -3.70 -5.24 -0.19
C LEU A 93 -3.46 -6.11 -1.43
N GLU A 94 -3.90 -5.67 -2.62
CA GLU A 94 -3.60 -6.34 -3.88
C GLU A 94 -2.11 -6.32 -4.18
N LEU A 95 -1.43 -5.20 -3.94
CA LEU A 95 0.02 -5.10 -4.07
C LEU A 95 0.74 -6.03 -3.09
N ALA A 96 0.33 -6.06 -1.82
CA ALA A 96 0.89 -6.99 -0.85
C ALA A 96 0.65 -8.47 -1.23
N ASP A 97 -0.55 -8.80 -1.73
CA ASP A 97 -0.89 -10.13 -2.22
C ASP A 97 -0.02 -10.55 -3.42
N ALA A 98 0.23 -9.62 -4.35
CA ALA A 98 1.13 -9.86 -5.48
C ALA A 98 2.58 -10.09 -5.01
N THR A 99 3.07 -9.31 -4.04
CA THR A 99 4.43 -9.49 -3.49
C THR A 99 4.59 -10.84 -2.79
N TRP A 100 3.63 -11.26 -1.97
CA TRP A 100 3.65 -12.62 -1.39
C TRP A 100 3.48 -13.69 -2.46
N GLY A 101 2.67 -13.43 -3.49
CA GLY A 101 2.47 -14.31 -4.64
C GLY A 101 3.79 -14.65 -5.32
N ALA A 102 4.65 -13.67 -5.58
CA ALA A 102 5.96 -13.89 -6.18
C ALA A 102 6.83 -14.87 -5.36
N LEU A 103 6.90 -14.68 -4.03
CA LEU A 103 7.65 -15.59 -3.15
C LEU A 103 7.02 -17.00 -3.08
N LEU A 104 5.69 -17.09 -3.15
CA LEU A 104 4.95 -18.35 -3.08
C LEU A 104 4.97 -19.13 -4.40
N ASP A 105 5.09 -18.46 -5.54
CA ASP A 105 5.15 -19.08 -6.87
C ASP A 105 6.34 -20.03 -7.01
N GLU A 106 7.43 -19.79 -6.28
CA GLU A 106 8.58 -20.69 -6.18
C GLU A 106 8.27 -21.98 -5.42
N ALA A 107 7.35 -21.92 -4.45
CA ALA A 107 6.88 -23.07 -3.67
C ALA A 107 5.68 -23.77 -4.33
N ALA A 108 5.11 -23.21 -5.41
CA ALA A 108 3.93 -23.75 -6.04
C ALA A 108 4.22 -25.14 -6.64
N PRO A 109 3.36 -26.15 -6.40
CA PRO A 109 3.51 -27.43 -7.05
C PRO A 109 3.44 -27.26 -8.56
N THR A 110 4.32 -27.95 -9.31
CA THR A 110 4.51 -27.80 -10.77
C THR A 110 3.23 -28.05 -11.61
N GLY A 111 2.14 -28.53 -11.00
CA GLY A 111 0.82 -28.71 -11.63
C GLY A 111 -0.31 -27.80 -11.13
N GLY A 112 -0.04 -26.85 -10.22
CA GLY A 112 -1.05 -25.96 -9.61
C GLY A 112 -1.24 -24.61 -10.30
N ARG A 113 -0.45 -24.31 -11.33
CA ARG A 113 -0.55 -23.05 -12.07
C ARG A 113 -1.84 -23.05 -12.90
N PRO A 114 -2.78 -22.11 -12.72
CA PRO A 114 -3.85 -21.94 -13.69
C PRO A 114 -3.18 -21.63 -15.04
N ALA A 115 -3.53 -22.41 -16.06
CA ALA A 115 -2.99 -22.30 -17.42
C ALA A 115 -3.49 -21.03 -18.15
N GLY A 116 -3.32 -19.85 -17.53
CA GLY A 116 -3.92 -18.58 -17.95
C GLY A 116 -2.95 -17.40 -18.14
N ASP A 117 -1.99 -17.18 -17.24
CA ASP A 117 -1.37 -15.83 -17.10
C ASP A 117 0.16 -15.75 -17.28
N ALA A 118 0.77 -16.59 -18.11
CA ALA A 118 2.17 -16.38 -18.47
C ALA A 118 2.32 -15.24 -19.51
N PRO A 119 3.13 -14.19 -19.26
CA PRO A 119 3.53 -13.26 -20.30
C PRO A 119 4.32 -14.03 -21.37
N ARG A 120 3.82 -14.05 -22.61
CA ARG A 120 4.51 -14.69 -23.73
C ARG A 120 5.68 -13.83 -24.17
N HIS A 121 6.84 -14.00 -23.55
CA HIS A 121 8.11 -13.73 -24.22
C HIS A 121 8.66 -15.03 -24.81
N ARG A 122 8.29 -15.25 -26.07
CA ARG A 122 8.88 -16.26 -26.93
C ARG A 122 10.28 -15.78 -27.33
N THR A 123 11.32 -16.33 -26.71
CA THR A 123 12.65 -16.41 -27.32
C THR A 123 12.94 -17.87 -27.62
N THR A 124 12.79 -18.21 -28.90
CA THR A 124 13.25 -19.46 -29.48
C THR A 124 14.77 -19.58 -29.26
N GLY A 125 15.18 -20.64 -28.55
CA GLY A 125 16.57 -21.01 -28.34
C GLY A 125 16.59 -22.47 -27.90
N GLU A 126 16.87 -23.34 -28.86
CA GLU A 126 16.97 -24.79 -28.74
C GLU A 126 18.19 -25.20 -27.89
N GLY A 127 18.01 -26.14 -26.96
CA GLY A 127 19.09 -26.78 -26.21
C GLY A 127 18.64 -27.51 -24.95
N ASP A 128 18.78 -28.84 -24.97
CA ASP A 128 18.70 -29.81 -23.85
C ASP A 128 17.38 -29.98 -23.08
N GLN A 129 16.60 -30.95 -23.55
CA GLN A 129 15.79 -31.78 -22.66
C GLN A 129 16.69 -32.71 -21.86
N LEU A 130 16.94 -32.37 -20.60
CA LEU A 130 17.31 -33.36 -19.58
C LEU A 130 16.09 -33.62 -18.69
N THR A 131 15.54 -34.81 -18.87
CA THR A 131 14.54 -35.43 -18.01
C THR A 131 15.05 -35.50 -16.56
N ALA A 132 14.41 -34.77 -15.66
CA ALA A 132 14.46 -35.06 -14.23
C ALA A 132 13.06 -35.45 -13.77
N GLN A 133 12.79 -36.75 -13.87
CA GLN A 133 11.64 -37.38 -13.23
C GLN A 133 11.99 -37.60 -11.76
N SER A 134 11.51 -36.70 -10.90
CA SER A 134 11.42 -36.93 -9.44
C SER A 134 9.95 -37.09 -9.06
N ALA A 135 9.67 -38.17 -8.31
CA ALA A 135 8.37 -38.50 -7.72
C ALA A 135 7.86 -37.37 -6.78
N PRO A 136 6.56 -37.32 -6.43
CA PRO A 136 5.83 -36.08 -6.14
C PRO A 136 6.44 -35.33 -4.95
N GLY A 137 7.19 -34.28 -5.31
CA GLY A 137 8.00 -33.49 -4.42
C GLY A 137 7.17 -32.52 -3.61
N VAL A 138 7.21 -32.69 -2.29
CA VAL A 138 7.05 -31.56 -1.39
C VAL A 138 8.28 -30.70 -1.64
N ALA A 139 8.12 -29.59 -2.39
CA ALA A 139 9.15 -28.59 -2.49
C ALA A 139 9.59 -28.21 -1.06
N VAL A 140 10.89 -28.11 -0.81
CA VAL A 140 11.40 -27.69 0.50
C VAL A 140 10.93 -26.25 0.71
N VAL A 141 9.88 -26.07 1.50
CA VAL A 141 9.26 -24.76 1.75
C VAL A 141 10.11 -24.00 2.77
N THR A 142 10.48 -22.77 2.45
CA THR A 142 11.22 -21.89 3.37
C THR A 142 10.29 -21.34 4.45
N ARG A 143 10.85 -20.93 5.60
CA ARG A 143 10.08 -20.25 6.66
C ARG A 143 9.41 -18.97 6.17
N ALA A 144 10.07 -18.23 5.27
CA ALA A 144 9.51 -17.05 4.64
C ALA A 144 8.26 -17.41 3.81
N GLN A 145 8.31 -18.49 3.02
CA GLN A 145 7.17 -18.99 2.25
C GLN A 145 6.00 -19.45 3.14
N VAL A 146 6.27 -20.18 4.23
CA VAL A 146 5.24 -20.56 5.22
C VAL A 146 4.58 -19.31 5.81
N ARG A 147 5.38 -18.31 6.18
CA ARG A 147 4.90 -17.06 6.75
C ARG A 147 4.09 -16.25 5.73
N ALA A 148 4.52 -16.21 4.47
CA ALA A 148 3.81 -15.53 3.39
C ALA A 148 2.48 -16.20 3.09
N ALA A 149 2.42 -17.54 3.08
CA ALA A 149 1.18 -18.28 2.92
C ALA A 149 0.19 -17.97 4.04
N ARG A 150 0.66 -17.91 5.31
CA ARG A 150 -0.18 -17.50 6.44
C ARG A 150 -0.68 -16.06 6.33
N ALA A 151 0.21 -15.13 5.96
CA ALA A 151 -0.15 -13.74 5.73
C ALA A 151 -1.25 -13.61 4.65
N ARG A 152 -1.10 -14.34 3.54
CA ARG A 152 -2.08 -14.38 2.45
C ARG A 152 -3.45 -14.89 2.91
N LEU A 153 -3.47 -15.97 3.70
CA LEU A 153 -4.72 -16.51 4.28
C LEU A 153 -5.40 -15.53 5.24
N GLU A 154 -4.62 -14.77 6.02
CA GLU A 154 -5.12 -13.78 6.96
C GLU A 154 -5.79 -12.60 6.25
N ILE A 155 -5.21 -12.15 5.12
CA ILE A 155 -5.68 -10.96 4.41
C ILE A 155 -6.77 -11.27 3.39
N ALA A 156 -6.83 -12.51 2.88
CA ALA A 156 -7.80 -12.92 1.86
C ALA A 156 -9.27 -12.49 2.14
N PRO A 157 -9.81 -12.55 3.37
CA PRO A 157 -11.15 -12.05 3.66
C PRO A 157 -11.32 -10.54 3.38
N ARG A 158 -10.27 -9.73 3.63
CA ARG A 158 -10.29 -8.28 3.34
C ARG A 158 -10.23 -7.99 1.83
N LEU A 159 -9.59 -8.86 1.07
CA LEU A 159 -9.54 -8.79 -0.39
C LEU A 159 -10.78 -9.39 -1.07
N GLY A 160 -11.61 -10.13 -0.35
CA GLY A 160 -12.70 -10.90 -0.94
C GLY A 160 -12.23 -12.03 -1.85
N THR A 161 -10.96 -12.44 -1.75
CA THR A 161 -10.36 -13.49 -2.58
C THR A 161 -10.38 -14.82 -1.84
N THR A 162 -10.44 -15.93 -2.61
CA THR A 162 -10.28 -17.28 -2.06
C THR A 162 -8.90 -17.81 -2.45
N PRO A 163 -7.97 -17.98 -1.49
CA PRO A 163 -6.63 -18.49 -1.79
C PRO A 163 -6.67 -19.91 -2.35
N ALA A 164 -5.73 -20.22 -3.25
CA ALA A 164 -5.61 -21.55 -3.82
C ALA A 164 -5.41 -22.62 -2.71
N PRO A 165 -5.94 -23.85 -2.87
CA PRO A 165 -5.91 -24.86 -1.81
C PRO A 165 -4.51 -25.15 -1.26
N TRP A 166 -3.51 -25.24 -2.15
CA TRP A 166 -2.12 -25.53 -1.80
C TRP A 166 -1.47 -24.47 -0.89
N VAL A 167 -1.98 -23.23 -0.88
CA VAL A 167 -1.50 -22.18 0.04
C VAL A 167 -1.76 -22.58 1.49
N ARG A 168 -2.86 -23.31 1.78
CA ARG A 168 -3.11 -23.85 3.12
C ARG A 168 -2.13 -24.95 3.49
N ASP A 169 -1.74 -25.78 2.52
CA ASP A 169 -0.76 -26.84 2.73
C ASP A 169 0.62 -26.24 3.07
N VAL A 170 1.04 -25.21 2.33
CA VAL A 170 2.27 -24.44 2.61
C VAL A 170 2.19 -23.76 3.98
N ALA A 171 1.06 -23.15 4.34
CA ALA A 171 0.88 -22.52 5.65
C ALA A 171 0.91 -23.53 6.82
N GLY A 172 0.47 -24.76 6.57
CA GLY A 172 0.46 -25.89 7.51
C GLY A 172 1.78 -26.65 7.58
N ALA A 173 2.74 -26.38 6.69
CA ALA A 173 4.05 -26.99 6.73
C ALA A 173 4.72 -26.70 8.09
N THR A 174 5.18 -27.77 8.74
CA THR A 174 5.86 -27.68 10.04
C THR A 174 7.31 -27.26 9.80
N ASP A 175 7.81 -26.34 10.62
CA ASP A 175 9.20 -25.89 10.58
C ASP A 175 10.14 -27.11 10.63
N PRO A 176 10.98 -27.38 9.61
CA PRO A 176 11.92 -28.50 9.64
C PRO A 176 12.98 -28.38 10.77
N GLY A 177 13.01 -27.27 11.52
CA GLY A 177 13.99 -26.98 12.56
C GLY A 177 13.56 -27.14 14.03
N LEU A 178 12.33 -27.59 14.35
CA LEU A 178 11.93 -27.82 15.75
C LEU A 178 11.71 -29.31 16.03
N PRO A 179 12.55 -29.97 16.86
CA PRO A 179 12.25 -31.32 17.33
C PRO A 179 10.93 -31.30 18.10
N GLY A 180 10.07 -32.26 17.78
CA GLY A 180 8.74 -32.42 18.37
C GLY A 180 8.79 -32.34 19.90
N ARG A 181 7.80 -31.63 20.46
CA ARG A 181 7.43 -31.75 21.86
C ARG A 181 6.29 -32.75 21.99
#